data_AF-A0A098R027-F1
#
_entry.id   AF-A0A098R027-F1
#
_cell.length_a   1.000
_cell.length_b   1.000
_cell.length_c   1.000
_cell.angle_alpha   90.00
_cell.angle_beta   90.00
_cell.angle_gamma   90.00
#
_symmetry.space_group_name_H-M   'P 1'
#
loop_
_entity.id
_entity.type
_entity.pdbx_description
1 polymer ?
#
loop_
_entity_poly.entity_id
_entity_poly.type
_entity_poly.pdbx_seq_one_letter_code
_entity_poly.pdbx_strand_id
1 'polypeptide(L)' 'MITDLGMPDMDGLQVAKEVVSLAPKTPVLLLTGWGVFLDSKNLPEYITMVVSKPPTMEKIRSVLAELSLCI' A
#
# COMPACT_ATOMS: atom_id res chain seq x y z
N MET A 1 -3.45 -5.49 -4.41
CA MET A 1 -3.39 -4.25 -5.23
C MET A 1 -2.18 -3.43 -4.80
N ILE A 2 -1.53 -2.72 -5.72
CA ILE A 2 -0.48 -1.75 -5.42
C ILE A 2 -0.95 -0.37 -5.90
N THR A 3 -0.81 0.67 -5.09
CA THR A 3 -1.18 2.05 -5.45
C THR A 3 -0.15 3.07 -4.96
N ASP A 4 -0.07 4.22 -5.62
CA ASP A 4 0.77 5.34 -5.19
C ASP A 4 -0.03 6.28 -4.27
N LEU A 5 0.63 6.89 -3.28
CA LEU A 5 -0.05 7.89 -2.42
C LEU A 5 -0.33 9.19 -3.19
N GLY A 6 0.68 9.70 -3.91
CA GLY A 6 0.62 10.99 -4.59
C GLY A 6 0.11 10.84 -6.03
N MET A 7 -1.19 10.91 -6.22
CA MET A 7 -1.82 10.84 -7.55
C MET A 7 -2.66 12.11 -7.82
N PRO A 8 -2.76 12.58 -9.08
CA PRO A 8 -3.70 13.63 -9.46
C PRO A 8 -5.16 13.18 -9.25
N ASP A 9 -6.04 14.14 -8.93
CA ASP A 9 -7.50 14.00 -8.77
C ASP A 9 -7.98 13.13 -7.59
N MET A 10 -7.41 11.95 -7.38
CA MET A 10 -7.73 11.02 -6.30
C MET A 10 -6.46 10.45 -5.70
N ASP A 11 -6.30 10.55 -4.39
CA ASP A 11 -5.13 10.02 -3.71
C ASP A 11 -5.18 8.48 -3.55
N GLY A 12 -4.02 7.88 -3.28
CA GLY A 12 -3.90 6.42 -3.14
C GLY A 12 -4.72 5.81 -2.01
N LEU A 13 -4.98 6.57 -0.93
CA LEU A 13 -5.77 6.09 0.20
C LEU A 13 -7.26 6.05 -0.16
N GLN A 14 -7.74 7.03 -0.92
CA GLN A 14 -9.10 7.04 -1.46
C GLN A 14 -9.33 5.83 -2.37
N VAL A 15 -8.42 5.57 -3.32
CA VAL A 15 -8.49 4.37 -4.17
C VAL A 15 -8.49 3.09 -3.33
N ALA A 16 -7.60 2.98 -2.35
CA ALA A 16 -7.51 1.82 -1.47
C ALA A 16 -8.80 1.56 -0.71
N LYS A 17 -9.41 2.62 -0.16
CA LYS A 17 -10.67 2.55 0.57
C LYS A 17 -11.80 2.01 -0.31
N GLU A 18 -11.95 2.53 -1.53
CA GLU A 18 -12.99 2.07 -2.46
C GLU A 18 -12.78 0.61 -2.85
N VAL A 19 -11.54 0.20 -3.13
CA VAL A 19 -11.23 -1.18 -3.51
C VAL A 19 -11.51 -2.15 -2.36
N VAL A 20 -11.12 -1.82 -1.13
CA VAL A 20 -11.41 -2.68 0.03
C VAL A 20 -12.91 -2.71 0.33
N SER A 21 -13.66 -1.64 0.07
CA SER A 21 -15.13 -1.65 0.22
C SER A 21 -15.81 -2.65 -0.73
N LEU A 22 -15.28 -2.81 -1.94
CA LEU A 22 -15.81 -3.72 -2.97
C LEU A 22 -15.26 -5.14 -2.83
N ALA A 23 -14.01 -5.28 -2.38
CA ALA A 23 -13.29 -6.53 -2.24
C ALA A 23 -12.48 -6.56 -0.93
N PRO A 24 -13.12 -6.84 0.22
CA PRO A 24 -12.51 -6.71 1.56
C PRO A 24 -11.26 -7.56 1.82
N LYS A 25 -11.05 -8.61 1.03
CA LYS A 25 -9.87 -9.48 1.13
C LYS A 25 -8.69 -9.02 0.29
N THR A 26 -8.81 -7.91 -0.44
CA THR A 26 -7.73 -7.43 -1.31
C THR A 26 -6.62 -6.79 -0.46
N PRO A 27 -5.42 -7.38 -0.37
CA PRO A 27 -4.32 -6.72 0.31
C PRO A 27 -3.91 -5.45 -0.45
N VAL A 28 -3.66 -4.36 0.28
CA VAL A 28 -3.27 -3.07 -0.28
C VAL A 28 -1.84 -2.75 0.08
N LEU A 29 -1.01 -2.62 -0.95
CA LEU A 29 0.35 -2.10 -0.86
C LEU A 29 0.38 -0.64 -1.30
N LEU A 30 0.78 0.26 -0.40
CA LEU A 30 0.99 1.66 -0.72
C LEU A 30 2.47 1.92 -1.06
N LEU A 31 2.77 2.31 -2.30
CA LEU A 31 4.08 2.80 -2.71
C LEU A 31 4.14 4.32 -2.51
N THR A 32 5.14 4.85 -1.80
CA THR A 32 5.17 6.29 -1.52
C THR A 32 6.57 6.85 -1.31
N GLY A 33 6.85 8.04 -1.85
CA GLY A 33 8.07 8.78 -1.53
C GLY A 33 8.07 9.39 -0.12
N TRP A 34 6.93 9.35 0.55
CA TRP A 34 6.71 9.93 1.89
C TRP A 34 7.00 8.93 3.01
N GLY A 35 7.58 7.76 2.71
CA GLY A 35 7.68 6.60 3.60
C GLY A 35 8.47 6.78 4.90
N VAL A 36 9.02 7.98 5.16
CA VAL A 36 9.63 8.38 6.45
C VAL A 36 8.66 9.20 7.32
N PHE A 37 7.61 9.78 6.74
CA PHE A 37 6.64 10.66 7.42
C PHE A 37 5.32 9.97 7.77
N LEU A 38 5.05 8.80 7.20
CA LEU A 38 3.89 7.99 7.57
C LEU A 38 4.24 7.15 8.80
N ASP A 39 3.96 7.70 9.97
CA ASP A 39 4.04 6.96 11.23
C ASP A 39 3.08 5.76 11.14
N SER A 40 3.58 4.54 11.36
CA SER A 40 2.79 3.31 11.17
C SER A 40 1.53 3.26 12.05
N LYS A 41 1.49 4.09 13.10
CA LYS A 41 0.34 4.30 13.99
C LYS A 41 -0.81 5.10 13.38
N ASN A 42 -0.56 5.87 12.31
CA ASN A 42 -1.55 6.73 11.66
C ASN A 42 -2.03 6.19 10.31
N LEU A 43 -1.57 4.99 9.92
CA LEU A 43 -2.03 4.37 8.69
C LEU A 43 -3.44 3.80 8.86
N PRO A 44 -4.35 4.01 7.89
CA PRO A 44 -5.65 3.36 7.92
C PRO A 44 -5.53 1.83 7.92
N GLU A 45 -6.43 1.15 8.64
CA GLU A 45 -6.41 -0.31 8.81
C GLU A 45 -6.50 -1.09 7.49
N TYR A 46 -7.08 -0.48 6.44
CA TYR A 46 -7.20 -1.08 5.12
C TYR A 46 -5.88 -1.07 4.32
N ILE A 47 -4.82 -0.44 4.85
CA ILE A 47 -3.48 -0.49 4.26
C ILE A 47 -2.71 -1.65 4.87
N THR A 48 -2.41 -2.66 4.04
CA THR A 48 -1.69 -3.86 4.49
C THR A 48 -0.20 -3.58 4.70
N MET A 49 0.42 -2.86 3.77
CA MET A 49 1.84 -2.52 3.84
C MET A 49 2.16 -1.22 3.11
N VAL A 50 3.24 -0.57 3.53
CA VAL A 50 3.80 0.62 2.89
C VAL A 50 5.23 0.33 2.42
N VAL A 51 5.55 0.74 1.20
CA VAL A 51 6.90 0.62 0.62
C VAL A 51 7.37 1.98 0.13
N SER A 52 8.52 2.41 0.64
CA SER A 52 9.12 3.69 0.29
C SER A 52 9.67 3.70 -1.13
N LYS A 53 9.51 4.81 -1.85
CA LYS A 53 10.17 5.06 -3.14
C LYS A 53 11.56 5.68 -2.95
N PRO A 54 12.56 5.33 -3.79
CA PRO A 54 12.52 4.25 -4.77
C PRO A 54 12.73 2.87 -4.11
N PRO A 55 11.89 1.87 -4.37
CA PRO A 55 12.12 0.54 -3.81
C PRO A 55 13.18 -0.22 -4.60
N THR A 56 13.90 -1.11 -3.93
CA THR A 56 14.72 -2.12 -4.61
C THR A 56 13.86 -3.27 -5.12
N MET A 57 14.33 -3.98 -6.15
CA MET A 57 13.65 -5.18 -6.66
C MET A 57 13.55 -6.28 -5.60
N GLU A 58 14.55 -6.40 -4.73
CA GLU A 58 14.53 -7.33 -3.61
C GLU A 58 13.42 -6.99 -2.62
N LYS A 59 13.26 -5.70 -2.27
CA LYS A 59 12.20 -5.25 -1.38
C LYS A 59 10.81 -5.54 -1.95
N ILE A 60 10.60 -5.28 -3.25
CA ILE A 60 9.34 -5.62 -3.93
C ILE A 60 9.07 -7.12 -3.88
N ARG A 61 10.06 -7.96 -4.19
CA ARG A 61 9.92 -9.42 -4.15
C ARG A 61 9.57 -9.94 -2.77
N SER A 62 10.26 -9.46 -1.74
CA SER A 62 10.00 -9.83 -0.34
C SER A 62 8.57 -9.49 0.08
N VAL A 63 8.12 -8.27 -0.23
CA VAL A 63 6.78 -7.79 0.12
C VAL A 63 5.68 -8.56 -0.63
N LEU A 64 5.88 -8.85 -1.91
CA LEU A 64 4.93 -9.65 -2.67
C LEU A 64 4.85 -11.10 -2.17
N ALA A 65 5.99 -11.69 -1.77
CA ALA A 65 6.01 -13.01 -1.17
C ALA A 65 5.23 -13.04 0.15
N GLU A 66 5.43 -12.03 1.01
CA GLU A 66 4.69 -11.89 2.27
C GLU A 66 3.17 -11.76 2.04
N LEU A 67 2.74 -10.93 1.08
CA LEU A 67 1.33 -10.78 0.75
C LEU A 67 0.70 -12.05 0.17
N SER A 68 1.47 -12.85 -0.57
CA SER A 68 0.98 -14.11 -1.15
C SER A 68 0.73 -15.21 -0.12
N LEU A 69 1.29 -15.08 1.09
CA LEU A 69 1.09 -16.03 2.20
C LEU A 69 -0.14 -15.71 3.06
N CYS A 70 -0.77 -14.54 2.86
CA CYS A 70 -1.94 -14.10 3.62
C CYS A 70 -3.30 -14.43 2.96
N ILE A 71 -3.30 -15.02 1.77
CA ILE A 71 -4.49 -15.34 0.97
C ILE A 71 -4.71 -16.85 0.82
#